data_AF-A0A1L6JB22-F1
#
_entry.id   AF-A0A1L6JB22-F1
#
_cell.length_a   1.000
_cell.length_b   1.000
_cell.length_c   1.000
_cell.angle_alpha   90.00
_cell.angle_beta   90.00
_cell.angle_gamma   90.00
#
_symmetry.space_group_name_H-M   'P 1'
#
loop_
_entity.id
_entity.type
_entity.pdbx_description
1 polymer ?
#
loop_
_entity_poly.entity_id
_entity_poly.type
_entity_poly.pdbx_seq_one_letter_code
_entity_poly.pdbx_strand_id
1 'polypeptide(L)'
;MRQATFGVAYEGRWRNVVELSLGVQRTDYRKTVDLPGAARHAERRDRPWLFNVAAAGFLSDGIALYVGYTRGLEESGIAPINAANRNEALPAIRTSQADAGIRWTLNKRMKLVAGVFDVRKPYFNTDEANIFAILGDVRHRGAEISLAGSPIDSVSLIAGAVLMRPRVTGQGVELGRVGEIPLNQPARVLRANAEWRPGFLPGFSIDGAIANFGRRAASRDNLVFVPGYTLIDLGLRYRFKIGTAPATLRFQVANVTNTFAWNIVGSNSYGLTDKRRALLFLAADF
;
A
#
# COMPACT_ATOMS: atom_id res chain seq x y z
N MET A 1 -17.87 14.87 7.50
CA MET A 1 -17.38 13.86 8.47
C MET A 1 -16.71 14.60 9.62
N ARG A 2 -16.90 14.13 10.86
CA ARG A 2 -16.22 14.63 12.07
C ARG A 2 -15.68 13.43 12.85
N GLN A 3 -14.44 13.52 13.33
CA GLN A 3 -13.81 12.49 14.13
C GLN A 3 -12.97 13.13 15.24
N ALA A 4 -13.13 12.62 16.46
CA ALA A 4 -12.26 12.91 17.60
C ALA A 4 -11.71 11.59 18.15
N THR A 5 -10.42 11.55 18.49
CA THR A 5 -9.79 10.34 19.05
C THR A 5 -8.97 10.72 20.26
N PHE A 6 -9.17 10.00 21.36
CA PHE A 6 -8.42 10.13 22.61
C PHE A 6 -7.71 8.82 22.88
N GLY A 7 -6.42 8.85 23.18
CA GLY A 7 -5.65 7.64 23.39
C GLY A 7 -4.49 7.82 24.35
N VAL A 8 -4.01 6.69 24.86
CA VAL A 8 -2.81 6.58 25.69
C VAL A 8 -1.93 5.50 25.06
N ALA A 9 -0.64 5.77 24.98
CA ALA A 9 0.36 4.82 24.51
C ALA A 9 1.55 4.77 25.48
N TYR A 10 2.18 3.60 25.54
CA TYR A 10 3.38 3.33 26.29
C TYR A 10 4.43 2.72 25.37
N GLU A 11 5.65 3.24 25.42
CA GLU A 11 6.82 2.65 24.76
C GLU A 11 7.88 2.33 25.81
N GLY A 12 8.29 1.07 25.87
CA GLY A 12 9.38 0.60 26.71
C GLY A 12 10.52 0.09 25.84
N ARG A 13 11.77 0.49 26.14
CA ARG A 13 12.95 0.03 25.42
C ARG A 13 14.04 -0.39 26.39
N TRP A 14 14.43 -1.65 26.36
CA TRP A 14 15.67 -2.14 26.95
C TRP A 14 16.69 -2.26 25.83
N ARG A 15 17.71 -1.40 25.89
CA ARG A 15 18.70 -1.25 24.84
C ARG A 15 19.28 -2.60 24.44
N ASN A 16 19.21 -2.91 23.14
CA ASN A 16 19.72 -4.14 22.53
C ASN A 16 19.12 -5.44 23.08
N VAL A 17 17.96 -5.39 23.75
CA VAL A 17 17.27 -6.58 24.28
C VAL A 17 15.86 -6.65 23.76
N VAL A 18 15.02 -5.68 24.11
CA VAL A 18 13.61 -5.69 23.72
C VAL A 18 13.02 -4.29 23.62
N GLU A 19 12.13 -4.11 22.65
CA GLU A 19 11.26 -2.95 22.50
C GLU A 19 9.80 -3.42 22.62
N LEU A 20 8.99 -2.65 23.32
CA LEU A 20 7.55 -2.88 23.50
C LEU A 20 6.81 -1.58 23.22
N SER A 21 5.72 -1.68 22.46
CA SER A 21 4.77 -0.59 22.24
C SER A 21 3.35 -1.10 22.49
N LEU A 22 2.62 -0.40 23.35
CA LEU A 22 1.23 -0.65 23.67
C LEU A 22 0.45 0.65 23.51
N GLY A 23 -0.69 0.61 22.83
CA GLY A 23 -1.57 1.76 22.72
C GLY A 23 -3.02 1.36 22.74
N VAL A 24 -3.83 2.22 23.36
CA VAL A 24 -5.29 2.10 23.37
C VAL A 24 -5.88 3.47 23.08
N GLN A 25 -6.90 3.51 22.23
CA GLN A 25 -7.58 4.74 21.88
C GLN A 25 -9.09 4.54 21.72
N ARG A 26 -9.83 5.59 22.05
CA ARG A 26 -11.26 5.73 21.90
C ARG A 26 -11.54 6.74 20.82
N THR A 27 -12.21 6.33 19.75
CA THR A 27 -12.62 7.23 18.67
C THR A 27 -14.10 7.54 18.80
N ASP A 28 -14.50 8.81 18.68
CA ASP A 28 -15.88 9.23 18.39
C ASP A 28 -15.94 9.70 16.94
N TYR A 29 -16.62 8.92 16.12
CA TYR A 29 -16.73 9.11 14.69
C TYR A 29 -18.18 9.42 14.32
N ARG A 30 -18.38 10.44 13.49
CA ARG A 30 -19.68 10.83 12.96
C ARG A 30 -19.59 11.20 11.49
N LYS A 31 -20.48 10.59 10.71
CA LYS A 31 -20.74 10.94 9.32
C LYS A 31 -22.15 11.45 9.17
N THR A 32 -22.29 12.55 8.44
CA THR A 32 -23.57 13.09 8.01
C THR A 32 -23.51 13.22 6.51
N VAL A 33 -24.56 12.79 5.83
CA VAL A 33 -24.76 12.95 4.39
C VAL A 33 -25.95 13.87 4.18
N ASP A 34 -25.65 15.02 3.59
CA ASP A 34 -26.64 16.05 3.28
C ASP A 34 -27.00 15.93 1.79
N LEU A 35 -28.27 15.65 1.52
CA LEU A 35 -28.78 15.58 0.16
C LEU A 35 -29.64 16.82 -0.10
N PRO A 36 -29.39 17.57 -1.19
CA PRO A 36 -30.26 18.68 -1.58
C PRO A 36 -31.72 18.22 -1.68
N GLY A 37 -32.61 18.89 -0.94
CA GLY A 37 -34.05 18.60 -0.94
C GLY A 37 -34.52 17.41 -0.09
N ALA A 38 -33.62 16.71 0.62
CA ALA A 38 -34.03 15.65 1.54
C ALA A 38 -34.42 16.21 2.92
N ALA A 39 -35.56 15.73 3.46
CA ALA A 39 -36.07 16.16 4.76
C ALA A 39 -35.27 15.61 5.97
N ARG A 40 -34.39 14.63 5.74
CA ARG A 40 -33.56 14.00 6.80
C ARG A 40 -32.15 13.77 6.29
N HIS A 41 -31.18 14.12 7.13
CA HIS A 41 -29.78 13.80 6.93
C HIS A 41 -29.53 12.34 7.31
N ALA A 42 -28.83 11.58 6.46
CA ALA A 42 -28.38 10.25 6.86
C ALA A 42 -27.17 10.43 7.78
N GLU A 43 -27.34 10.13 9.07
CA GLU A 43 -26.26 10.19 10.06
C GLU A 43 -25.82 8.78 10.45
N ARG A 44 -24.51 8.57 10.49
CA ARG A 44 -23.90 7.36 11.05
C ARG A 44 -22.89 7.73 12.11
N ARG A 45 -22.91 6.99 13.22
CA ARG A 45 -21.94 7.13 14.30
C ARG A 45 -21.25 5.83 14.55
N ASP A 46 -19.96 5.93 14.85
CA ASP A 46 -19.20 4.81 15.38
C ASP A 46 -18.37 5.31 16.55
N ARG A 47 -18.26 4.46 17.57
CA ARG A 47 -17.41 4.71 18.72
C ARG A 47 -16.65 3.44 19.05
N PRO A 48 -15.58 3.12 18.32
CA PRO A 48 -14.77 1.94 18.60
C PRO A 48 -13.71 2.23 19.67
N TRP A 49 -13.32 1.18 20.39
CA TRP A 49 -12.00 1.11 21.02
C TRP A 49 -11.04 0.46 20.02
N LEU A 50 -9.91 1.11 19.80
CA LEU A 50 -8.82 0.61 18.95
C LEU A 50 -7.60 0.40 19.84
N PHE A 51 -6.75 -0.55 19.46
CA PHE A 51 -5.53 -0.85 20.19
C PHE A 51 -4.44 -1.31 19.24
N ASN A 52 -3.21 -1.09 19.66
CA ASN A 52 -2.00 -1.58 19.01
C ASN A 52 -1.08 -2.20 20.06
N VAL A 53 -0.49 -3.33 19.70
CA VAL A 53 0.52 -4.04 20.49
C VAL A 53 1.63 -4.42 19.53
N ALA A 54 2.85 -4.02 19.83
CA ALA A 54 4.02 -4.41 19.06
C ALA A 54 5.19 -4.71 19.99
N ALA A 55 6.01 -5.67 19.61
CA ALA A 55 7.23 -6.01 20.32
C ALA A 55 8.35 -6.34 19.32
N ALA A 56 9.59 -6.03 19.68
CA ALA A 56 10.76 -6.48 18.97
C ALA A 56 11.84 -6.99 19.95
N GLY A 57 12.44 -8.14 19.66
CA GLY A 57 13.54 -8.72 20.43
C GLY A 57 14.82 -8.75 19.61
N PHE A 58 15.93 -8.31 20.18
CA PHE A 58 17.24 -8.29 19.51
C PHE A 58 18.00 -9.58 19.80
N LEU A 59 18.26 -10.38 18.77
CA LEU A 59 19.08 -11.58 18.87
C LEU A 59 20.58 -11.25 18.80
N SER A 60 20.92 -10.13 18.16
CA SER A 60 22.27 -9.55 18.08
C SER A 60 22.17 -8.08 17.68
N ASP A 61 23.30 -7.37 17.62
CA ASP A 61 23.36 -5.98 17.12
C ASP A 61 22.83 -5.82 15.68
N GLY A 62 22.83 -6.92 14.91
CA GLY A 62 22.40 -6.93 13.52
C GLY A 62 21.03 -7.56 13.28
N ILE A 63 20.44 -8.27 14.24
CA ILE A 63 19.23 -9.07 14.01
C ILE A 63 18.19 -8.80 15.09
N ALA A 64 16.99 -8.38 14.66
CA ALA A 64 15.82 -8.24 15.52
C ALA A 64 14.63 -8.99 14.94
N LEU A 65 13.90 -9.72 15.78
CA LEU A 65 12.59 -10.27 15.45
C LEU A 65 11.52 -9.32 15.94
N TYR A 66 10.42 -9.17 15.19
CA TYR A 66 9.30 -8.32 15.60
C TYR A 66 7.96 -9.02 15.41
N VAL A 67 6.98 -8.58 16.17
CA VAL A 67 5.57 -8.95 16.04
C VAL A 67 4.70 -7.73 16.34
N GLY A 68 3.57 -7.62 15.66
CA GLY A 68 2.63 -6.53 15.77
C GLY A 68 1.20 -6.99 15.59
N TYR A 69 0.28 -6.34 16.31
CA TYR A 69 -1.15 -6.39 16.06
C TYR A 69 -1.74 -5.00 16.24
N THR A 70 -2.54 -4.54 15.27
CA THR A 70 -3.17 -3.23 15.30
C THR A 70 -4.60 -3.30 14.79
N ARG A 71 -5.51 -2.54 15.42
CA ARG A 71 -6.84 -2.24 14.87
C ARG A 71 -6.91 -0.81 14.36
N GLY A 72 -7.47 -0.64 13.17
CA GLY A 72 -7.65 0.65 12.52
C GLY A 72 -9.12 1.01 12.34
N LEU A 73 -9.34 2.28 12.04
CA LEU A 73 -10.63 2.81 11.61
C LEU A 73 -10.41 3.62 10.34
N GLU A 74 -11.22 3.37 9.32
CA GLU A 74 -11.20 4.09 8.05
C GLU A 74 -12.58 4.68 7.77
N GLU A 75 -12.59 5.85 7.14
CA GLU A 75 -13.80 6.43 6.56
C GLU A 75 -14.34 5.50 5.47
N SER A 76 -15.62 5.16 5.56
CA SER A 76 -16.32 4.44 4.51
C SER A 76 -16.98 5.41 3.53
N GLY A 77 -17.50 4.88 2.41
CA GLY A 77 -18.25 5.68 1.44
C GLY A 77 -19.70 5.94 1.85
N ILE A 78 -20.52 6.25 0.86
CA ILE A 78 -21.98 6.18 0.94
C ILE A 78 -22.45 5.01 0.07
N ALA A 79 -23.65 4.52 0.32
CA ALA A 79 -24.25 3.52 -0.55
C ALA A 79 -24.40 4.06 -1.99
N PRO A 80 -24.02 3.28 -3.02
CA PRO A 80 -24.01 3.74 -4.41
C PRO A 80 -25.43 3.98 -4.94
N ILE A 81 -25.52 4.76 -6.04
CA ILE A 81 -26.80 5.22 -6.59
C ILE A 81 -27.75 4.09 -7.03
N ASN A 82 -27.19 2.92 -7.35
CA ASN A 82 -27.93 1.75 -7.80
C ASN A 82 -28.42 0.84 -6.66
N ALA A 83 -28.08 1.13 -5.40
CA ALA A 83 -28.57 0.38 -4.24
C ALA A 83 -29.94 0.90 -3.76
N ALA A 84 -30.74 0.04 -3.14
CA ALA A 84 -32.03 0.40 -2.55
C ALA A 84 -31.86 1.42 -1.41
N ASN A 85 -30.77 1.33 -0.65
CA ASN A 85 -30.38 2.32 0.36
C ASN A 85 -29.43 3.40 -0.19
N ARG A 86 -29.54 3.76 -1.48
CA ARG A 86 -28.70 4.80 -2.12
C ARG A 86 -28.52 6.03 -1.23
N ASN A 87 -27.30 6.58 -1.22
CA ASN A 87 -26.90 7.74 -0.43
C ASN A 87 -26.92 7.55 1.10
N GLU A 88 -27.21 6.36 1.62
CA GLU A 88 -27.06 6.09 3.05
C GLU A 88 -25.59 6.22 3.49
N ALA A 89 -25.38 6.85 4.64
CA ALA A 89 -24.08 6.89 5.31
C ALA A 89 -23.70 5.50 5.83
N LEU A 90 -22.62 4.93 5.31
CA LEU A 90 -22.15 3.61 5.72
C LEU A 90 -21.45 3.65 7.09
N PRO A 91 -21.44 2.54 7.85
CA PRO A 91 -20.61 2.43 9.06
C PRO A 91 -19.13 2.58 8.71
N ALA A 92 -18.32 3.06 9.65
CA ALA A 92 -16.89 3.15 9.47
C ALA A 92 -16.28 1.75 9.26
N ILE A 93 -15.20 1.69 8.49
CA ILE A 93 -14.46 0.45 8.25
C ILE A 93 -13.55 0.19 9.44
N ARG A 94 -13.72 -0.94 10.11
CA ARG A 94 -12.81 -1.37 11.18
C ARG A 94 -11.83 -2.40 10.62
N THR A 95 -10.55 -2.07 10.63
CA THR A 95 -9.50 -2.95 10.10
C THR A 95 -8.74 -3.64 11.22
N SER A 96 -8.11 -4.77 10.91
CA SER A 96 -7.13 -5.39 11.79
C SER A 96 -5.95 -5.89 11.00
N GLN A 97 -4.75 -5.74 11.55
CA GLN A 97 -3.52 -6.25 11.00
C GLN A 97 -2.77 -7.02 12.08
N ALA A 98 -2.27 -8.20 11.72
CA ALA A 98 -1.22 -8.90 12.44
C ALA A 98 0.01 -8.99 11.52
N ASP A 99 1.19 -8.73 12.04
CA ASP A 99 2.44 -8.87 11.31
C ASP A 99 3.55 -9.42 12.22
N ALA A 100 4.49 -10.12 11.62
CA ALA A 100 5.67 -10.62 12.30
C ALA A 100 6.81 -10.78 11.32
N GLY A 101 8.04 -10.60 11.77
CA GLY A 101 9.18 -10.72 10.87
C GLY A 101 10.53 -10.51 11.52
N ILE A 102 11.51 -10.28 10.65
CA ILE A 102 12.92 -10.08 10.98
C ILE A 102 13.40 -8.77 10.35
N ARG A 103 14.21 -8.03 11.11
CA ARG A 103 15.06 -6.94 10.64
C ARG A 103 16.49 -7.41 10.76
N TRP A 104 17.23 -7.36 9.65
CA TRP A 104 18.60 -7.84 9.57
C TRP A 104 19.51 -6.80 8.92
N THR A 105 20.44 -6.24 9.69
CA THR A 105 21.61 -5.52 9.17
C THR A 105 22.64 -6.55 8.70
N LEU A 106 22.62 -6.85 7.40
CA LEU A 106 23.50 -7.85 6.77
C LEU A 106 24.98 -7.45 6.91
N ASN A 107 25.27 -6.16 6.75
CA ASN A 107 26.57 -5.54 6.99
C ASN A 107 26.39 -4.02 7.14
N LYS A 108 27.50 -3.26 7.27
CA LYS A 108 27.48 -1.79 7.42
C LYS A 108 26.74 -1.03 6.31
N ARG A 109 26.50 -1.66 5.16
CA ARG A 109 25.95 -1.04 3.95
C ARG A 109 24.59 -1.58 3.53
N MET A 110 24.14 -2.72 4.08
CA MET A 110 22.97 -3.44 3.60
C MET A 110 22.04 -3.83 4.75
N LYS A 111 20.74 -3.57 4.57
CA LYS A 111 19.67 -3.94 5.50
C LYS A 111 18.60 -4.73 4.76
N LEU A 112 18.06 -5.74 5.44
CA LEU A 112 16.98 -6.59 4.98
C LEU A 112 15.86 -6.56 6.02
N VAL A 113 14.62 -6.48 5.57
CA VAL A 113 13.44 -6.72 6.38
C VAL A 113 12.63 -7.79 5.66
N ALA A 114 12.23 -8.83 6.37
CA ALA A 114 11.32 -9.84 5.83
C ALA A 114 10.25 -10.15 6.87
N GLY A 115 9.03 -10.42 6.43
CA GLY A 115 7.93 -10.66 7.35
C GLY A 115 6.74 -11.33 6.69
N VAL A 116 5.80 -11.71 7.54
CA VAL A 116 4.47 -12.20 7.17
C VAL A 116 3.43 -11.27 7.74
N PHE A 117 2.32 -11.14 7.04
CA PHE A 117 1.22 -10.27 7.43
C PHE A 117 -0.13 -10.92 7.17
N ASP A 118 -1.12 -10.48 7.95
CA ASP A 118 -2.54 -10.80 7.80
C ASP A 118 -3.35 -9.52 8.05
N VAL A 119 -3.87 -8.93 6.98
CA VAL A 119 -4.66 -7.70 7.01
C VAL A 119 -6.09 -8.03 6.65
N ARG A 120 -7.04 -7.64 7.50
CA ARG A 120 -8.48 -7.85 7.30
C ARG A 120 -9.21 -6.52 7.34
N LYS A 121 -10.14 -6.34 6.39
CA LYS A 121 -11.10 -5.24 6.40
C LYS A 121 -12.47 -5.73 5.94
N PRO A 122 -13.56 -5.14 6.45
CA PRO A 122 -14.91 -5.34 5.92
C PRO A 122 -15.00 -5.20 4.40
N TYR A 123 -15.79 -6.07 3.77
CA TYR A 123 -16.16 -5.99 2.37
C TYR A 123 -17.60 -5.53 2.23
N PHE A 124 -17.79 -4.41 1.55
CA PHE A 124 -19.12 -3.92 1.23
C PHE A 124 -19.62 -4.52 -0.08
N ASN A 125 -20.87 -4.97 -0.07
CA ASN A 125 -21.57 -5.40 -1.27
C ASN A 125 -23.09 -5.24 -1.10
N THR A 126 -23.82 -5.51 -2.17
CA THR A 126 -25.27 -5.51 -2.21
C THR A 126 -25.82 -6.91 -1.87
N ASP A 127 -26.86 -6.97 -1.02
CA ASP A 127 -27.59 -8.20 -0.70
C ASP A 127 -28.75 -8.49 -1.69
N GLU A 128 -29.57 -9.49 -1.39
CA GLU A 128 -30.72 -9.89 -2.23
C GLU A 128 -31.83 -8.84 -2.30
N ALA A 129 -31.94 -8.00 -1.26
CA ALA A 129 -32.90 -6.90 -1.20
C ALA A 129 -32.35 -5.62 -1.85
N ASN A 130 -31.23 -5.71 -2.57
CA ASN A 130 -30.50 -4.59 -3.15
C ASN A 130 -29.96 -3.58 -2.09
N ILE A 131 -29.77 -4.00 -0.84
CA ILE A 131 -29.22 -3.16 0.23
C ILE A 131 -27.70 -3.27 0.24
N PHE A 132 -27.01 -2.14 0.17
CA PHE A 132 -25.55 -2.07 0.22
C PHE A 132 -25.07 -2.00 1.68
N ALA A 133 -24.39 -3.06 2.12
CA ALA A 133 -23.97 -3.25 3.50
C ALA A 133 -22.62 -4.00 3.60
N ILE A 134 -22.12 -4.17 4.82
CA ILE A 134 -21.00 -5.08 5.09
C ILE A 134 -21.52 -6.50 5.03
N LEU A 135 -21.10 -7.27 4.03
CA LEU A 135 -21.58 -8.65 3.79
C LEU A 135 -20.47 -9.69 3.90
N GLY A 136 -19.27 -9.28 4.31
CA GLY A 136 -18.15 -10.17 4.57
C GLY A 136 -16.86 -9.38 4.76
N ASP A 137 -15.73 -10.00 4.40
CA ASP A 137 -14.40 -9.43 4.60
C ASP A 137 -13.49 -9.62 3.40
N VAL A 138 -12.60 -8.66 3.19
CA VAL A 138 -11.39 -8.82 2.40
C VAL A 138 -10.20 -9.07 3.32
N ARG A 139 -9.49 -10.16 3.07
CA ARG A 139 -8.30 -10.57 3.79
C ARG A 139 -7.09 -10.64 2.86
N HIS A 140 -6.01 -9.96 3.21
CA HIS A 140 -4.72 -10.05 2.53
C HIS A 140 -3.73 -10.73 3.46
N ARG A 141 -3.39 -11.99 3.16
CA ARG A 141 -2.36 -12.72 3.89
C ARG A 141 -1.16 -12.97 2.99
N GLY A 142 0.03 -12.64 3.45
CA GLY A 142 1.21 -12.75 2.62
C GLY A 142 2.52 -12.71 3.37
N ALA A 143 3.58 -12.68 2.57
CA ALA A 143 4.93 -12.41 2.99
C ALA A 143 5.46 -11.22 2.20
N GLU A 144 6.32 -10.44 2.85
CA GLU A 144 7.03 -9.34 2.24
C GLU A 144 8.51 -9.41 2.56
N ILE A 145 9.31 -8.88 1.65
CA ILE A 145 10.74 -8.71 1.82
C ILE A 145 11.15 -7.37 1.23
N SER A 146 12.06 -6.68 1.91
CA SER A 146 12.69 -5.45 1.47
C SER A 146 14.19 -5.54 1.73
N LEU A 147 14.99 -5.11 0.76
CA LEU A 147 16.44 -5.03 0.81
C LEU A 147 16.84 -3.62 0.40
N ALA A 148 17.62 -2.94 1.22
CA ALA A 148 18.06 -1.58 0.95
C ALA A 148 19.52 -1.37 1.37
N GLY A 149 20.28 -0.66 0.55
CA GLY A 149 21.67 -0.34 0.87
C GLY A 149 22.58 -0.14 -0.33
N SER A 150 23.87 -0.32 -0.10
CA SER A 150 24.92 -0.19 -1.11
C SER A 150 25.76 -1.47 -1.19
N PRO A 151 25.49 -2.37 -2.16
CA PRO A 151 26.24 -3.61 -2.29
C PRO A 151 27.73 -3.36 -2.59
N ILE A 152 28.04 -2.27 -3.29
CA ILE A 152 29.39 -1.71 -3.50
C ILE A 152 29.32 -0.18 -3.37
N ASP A 153 30.46 0.50 -3.22
CA ASP A 153 30.53 1.96 -3.02
C ASP A 153 29.82 2.79 -4.10
N SER A 154 29.91 2.33 -5.35
CA SER A 154 29.35 3.02 -6.51
C SER A 154 27.88 2.69 -6.77
N VAL A 155 27.25 1.78 -6.00
CA VAL A 155 25.89 1.32 -6.26
C VAL A 155 25.00 1.54 -5.04
N SER A 156 23.81 2.09 -5.27
CA SER A 156 22.72 2.12 -4.30
C SER A 156 21.57 1.25 -4.82
N LEU A 157 21.01 0.39 -3.98
CA LEU A 157 19.97 -0.58 -4.33
C LEU A 157 18.83 -0.52 -3.32
N ILE A 158 17.60 -0.51 -3.82
CA ILE A 158 16.39 -0.78 -3.05
C ILE A 158 15.57 -1.80 -3.83
N ALA A 159 15.31 -2.96 -3.24
CA ALA A 159 14.47 -4.00 -3.81
C ALA A 159 13.44 -4.47 -2.80
N GLY A 160 12.30 -4.95 -3.29
CA GLY A 160 11.27 -5.52 -2.45
C GLY A 160 10.30 -6.38 -3.23
N ALA A 161 9.68 -7.31 -2.52
CA ALA A 161 8.67 -8.20 -3.05
C ALA A 161 7.56 -8.39 -2.02
N VAL A 162 6.33 -8.45 -2.51
CA VAL A 162 5.14 -8.86 -1.75
C VAL A 162 4.51 -10.04 -2.47
N LEU A 163 4.36 -11.14 -1.75
CA LEU A 163 3.64 -12.33 -2.21
C LEU A 163 2.46 -12.54 -1.28
N MET A 164 1.25 -12.51 -1.81
CA MET A 164 0.04 -12.56 -1.00
C MET A 164 -1.08 -13.36 -1.63
N ARG A 165 -2.02 -13.78 -0.79
CA ARG A 165 -3.29 -14.41 -1.14
C ARG A 165 -4.42 -13.49 -0.69
N PRO A 166 -4.86 -12.57 -1.55
CA PRO A 166 -5.98 -11.71 -1.25
C PRO A 166 -7.29 -12.49 -1.46
N ARG A 167 -8.18 -12.49 -0.47
CA ARG A 167 -9.47 -13.17 -0.54
C ARG A 167 -10.63 -12.31 -0.08
N VAL A 168 -11.77 -12.43 -0.75
CA VAL A 168 -13.08 -11.95 -0.33
C VAL A 168 -13.84 -13.14 0.27
N THR A 169 -14.60 -12.87 1.32
CA THR A 169 -15.48 -13.84 2.00
C THR A 169 -16.85 -13.22 2.20
N GLY A 170 -17.85 -14.03 2.55
CA GLY A 170 -19.21 -13.58 2.83
C GLY A 170 -20.26 -14.23 1.95
N GLN A 171 -21.53 -13.97 2.23
CA GLN A 171 -22.67 -14.64 1.59
C GLN A 171 -22.66 -14.47 0.05
N GLY A 172 -22.25 -13.30 -0.44
CA GLY A 172 -22.13 -13.06 -1.89
C GLY A 172 -21.14 -14.00 -2.58
N VAL A 173 -20.08 -14.41 -1.88
CA VAL A 173 -19.10 -15.41 -2.37
C VAL A 173 -19.67 -16.82 -2.29
N GLU A 174 -20.30 -17.17 -1.15
CA GLU A 174 -20.92 -18.49 -0.94
C GLU A 174 -22.02 -18.80 -1.97
N LEU A 175 -22.78 -17.78 -2.37
CA LEU A 175 -23.82 -17.88 -3.39
C LEU A 175 -23.29 -17.73 -4.83
N GLY A 176 -21.98 -17.58 -5.04
CA GLY A 176 -21.36 -17.46 -6.36
C GLY A 176 -21.62 -16.15 -7.10
N ARG A 177 -22.11 -15.11 -6.42
CA ARG A 177 -22.40 -13.78 -7.00
C ARG A 177 -21.19 -12.85 -6.99
N VAL A 178 -20.24 -13.11 -6.11
CA VAL A 178 -18.96 -12.40 -5.97
C VAL A 178 -17.85 -13.43 -6.02
N GLY A 179 -16.79 -13.12 -6.74
CA GLY A 179 -15.62 -13.97 -6.78
C GLY A 179 -14.75 -13.84 -5.52
N GLU A 180 -13.97 -14.87 -5.24
CA GLU A 180 -13.13 -14.95 -4.04
C GLU A 180 -11.90 -14.01 -4.08
N ILE A 181 -11.52 -13.46 -5.23
CA ILE A 181 -10.35 -12.60 -5.41
C ILE A 181 -10.82 -11.15 -5.50
N PRO A 182 -10.32 -10.25 -4.63
CA PRO A 182 -10.70 -8.85 -4.70
C PRO A 182 -10.19 -8.19 -5.99
N LEU A 183 -11.00 -7.26 -6.50
CA LEU A 183 -10.69 -6.48 -7.71
C LEU A 183 -9.33 -5.79 -7.61
N ASN A 184 -8.58 -5.83 -8.72
CA ASN A 184 -7.33 -5.11 -8.90
C ASN A 184 -6.23 -5.45 -7.87
N GLN A 185 -6.33 -6.58 -7.15
CA GLN A 185 -5.31 -7.03 -6.19
C GLN A 185 -4.44 -8.12 -6.80
N PRO A 186 -3.17 -7.85 -7.13
CA PRO A 186 -2.25 -8.87 -7.63
C PRO A 186 -1.72 -9.75 -6.48
N ALA A 187 -1.59 -11.05 -6.70
CA ALA A 187 -0.97 -11.96 -5.72
C ALA A 187 0.56 -11.76 -5.58
N ARG A 188 1.18 -11.03 -6.51
CA ARG A 188 2.62 -10.76 -6.55
C ARG A 188 2.88 -9.31 -6.98
N VAL A 189 3.71 -8.61 -6.21
CA VAL A 189 4.27 -7.31 -6.57
C VAL A 189 5.77 -7.36 -6.33
N LEU A 190 6.57 -7.06 -7.35
CA LEU A 190 8.03 -6.99 -7.26
C LEU A 190 8.47 -5.59 -7.66
N ARG A 191 9.42 -5.01 -6.94
CA ARG A 191 10.03 -3.72 -7.28
C ARG A 191 11.53 -3.74 -7.00
N ALA A 192 12.33 -3.17 -7.89
CA ALA A 192 13.73 -2.91 -7.63
C ALA A 192 14.16 -1.61 -8.29
N ASN A 193 15.03 -0.87 -7.62
CA ASN A 193 15.61 0.38 -8.08
C ASN A 193 17.11 0.34 -7.77
N ALA A 194 17.94 0.63 -8.76
CA ALA A 194 19.39 0.72 -8.58
C ALA A 194 19.90 2.03 -9.17
N GLU A 195 20.85 2.68 -8.49
CA GLU A 195 21.61 3.82 -9.00
C GLU A 195 23.10 3.45 -9.00
N TRP A 196 23.78 3.64 -10.11
CA TRP A 196 25.22 3.44 -10.27
C TRP A 196 25.93 4.76 -10.55
N ARG A 197 27.02 5.01 -9.84
CA ARG A 197 27.88 6.19 -9.93
C ARG A 197 29.26 5.78 -10.47
N PRO A 198 29.48 5.80 -11.80
CA PRO A 198 30.75 5.41 -12.38
C PRO A 198 31.89 6.31 -11.91
N GLY A 199 32.95 5.71 -11.35
CA GLY A 199 34.10 6.47 -10.86
C GLY A 199 34.87 7.23 -11.95
N PHE A 200 34.79 6.78 -13.20
CA PHE A 200 35.43 7.40 -14.36
C PHE A 200 34.63 8.58 -14.96
N LEU A 201 33.42 8.85 -14.48
CA LEU A 201 32.59 10.00 -14.89
C LEU A 201 32.01 10.72 -13.65
N PRO A 202 32.84 11.52 -12.94
CA PRO A 202 32.40 12.26 -11.77
C PRO A 202 31.16 13.13 -12.05
N GLY A 203 30.24 13.17 -11.09
CA GLY A 203 28.98 13.92 -11.21
C GLY A 203 27.87 13.17 -11.95
N PHE A 204 28.17 12.11 -12.71
CA PHE A 204 27.17 11.29 -13.36
C PHE A 204 26.64 10.16 -12.47
N SER A 205 25.35 9.86 -12.60
CA SER A 205 24.75 8.63 -12.10
C SER A 205 23.71 8.10 -13.08
N ILE A 206 23.67 6.79 -13.24
CA ILE A 206 22.68 6.08 -14.05
C ILE A 206 21.76 5.33 -13.09
N ASP A 207 20.45 5.51 -13.22
CA ASP A 207 19.46 4.80 -12.42
C ASP A 207 18.51 3.98 -13.27
N GLY A 208 18.01 2.89 -12.70
CA GLY A 208 17.04 2.01 -13.32
C GLY A 208 16.06 1.49 -12.30
N ALA A 209 14.79 1.44 -12.69
CA ALA A 209 13.70 0.88 -11.89
C ALA A 209 12.96 -0.20 -12.66
N ILE A 210 12.57 -1.27 -11.97
CA ILE A 210 11.68 -2.30 -12.48
C ILE A 210 10.54 -2.51 -11.51
N ALA A 211 9.32 -2.60 -12.03
CA ALA A 211 8.13 -2.97 -11.28
C ALA A 211 7.37 -4.07 -12.01
N ASN A 212 7.14 -5.22 -11.36
CA ASN A 212 6.30 -6.30 -11.87
C ASN A 212 5.05 -6.44 -11.02
N PHE A 213 3.91 -6.56 -11.69
CA PHE A 213 2.63 -6.86 -11.06
C PHE A 213 2.08 -8.15 -11.64
N GLY A 214 1.55 -9.02 -10.78
CA GLY A 214 0.88 -10.25 -11.19
C GLY A 214 -0.46 -10.01 -11.90
N ARG A 215 -1.06 -11.11 -12.36
CA ARG A 215 -2.45 -11.13 -12.88
C ARG A 215 -3.42 -10.57 -11.84
N ARG A 216 -4.44 -9.83 -12.28
CA ARG A 216 -5.44 -9.18 -11.42
C ARG A 216 -6.85 -9.49 -11.89
N ALA A 217 -7.77 -9.71 -10.95
CA ALA A 217 -9.20 -9.79 -11.25
C ALA A 217 -9.73 -8.42 -11.69
N ALA A 218 -10.43 -8.38 -12.81
CA ALA A 218 -11.01 -7.18 -13.39
C ALA A 218 -12.54 -7.10 -13.30
N SER A 219 -13.19 -8.22 -12.97
CA SER A 219 -14.63 -8.27 -12.68
C SER A 219 -14.88 -8.78 -11.26
N ARG A 220 -15.97 -8.29 -10.64
CA ARG A 220 -16.37 -8.67 -9.27
C ARG A 220 -16.68 -10.15 -9.11
N ASP A 221 -17.23 -10.78 -10.14
CA ASP A 221 -17.51 -12.21 -10.21
C ASP A 221 -16.25 -13.07 -10.50
N ASN A 222 -15.10 -12.43 -10.72
CA ASN A 222 -13.84 -13.07 -11.10
C ASN A 222 -13.89 -13.89 -12.40
N LEU A 223 -14.77 -13.54 -13.34
CA LEU A 223 -14.76 -14.13 -14.69
C LEU A 223 -13.74 -13.48 -15.63
N VAL A 224 -13.35 -12.22 -15.36
CA VAL A 224 -12.40 -11.46 -16.19
C VAL A 224 -11.14 -11.15 -15.41
N PHE A 225 -9.99 -11.43 -16.03
CA PHE A 225 -8.66 -11.12 -15.49
C PHE A 225 -7.84 -10.34 -16.51
N VAL A 226 -7.03 -9.40 -16.02
CA VAL A 226 -5.99 -8.75 -16.82
C VAL A 226 -4.63 -9.40 -16.51
N PRO A 227 -3.76 -9.58 -17.53
CA PRO A 227 -2.47 -10.21 -17.34
C PRO A 227 -1.56 -9.37 -16.43
N GLY A 228 -0.56 -10.04 -15.86
CA GLY A 228 0.53 -9.35 -15.20
C GLY A 228 1.37 -8.56 -16.21
N TYR A 229 2.10 -7.56 -15.73
CA TYR A 229 2.89 -6.68 -16.57
C TYR A 229 4.14 -6.19 -15.84
N THR A 230 5.12 -5.75 -16.62
CA THR A 230 6.39 -5.20 -16.12
C THR A 230 6.62 -3.81 -16.71
N LEU A 231 6.93 -2.86 -15.84
CA LEU A 231 7.40 -1.53 -16.21
C LEU A 231 8.90 -1.44 -15.90
N ILE A 232 9.63 -0.82 -16.82
CA ILE A 232 11.06 -0.53 -16.68
C ILE A 232 11.25 0.95 -16.93
N ASP A 233 11.93 1.63 -16.01
CA ASP A 233 12.30 3.04 -16.12
C ASP A 233 13.82 3.16 -16.13
N LEU A 234 14.36 4.11 -16.89
CA LEU A 234 15.80 4.42 -16.92
C LEU A 234 16.01 5.91 -16.72
N GLY A 235 17.08 6.26 -16.01
CA GLY A 235 17.45 7.63 -15.67
C GLY A 235 18.94 7.89 -15.82
N LEU A 236 19.27 9.11 -16.22
CA LEU A 236 20.62 9.67 -16.19
C LEU A 236 20.55 10.98 -15.41
N ARG A 237 21.46 11.16 -14.47
CA ARG A 237 21.62 12.40 -13.71
C ARG A 237 23.05 12.89 -13.84
N TYR A 238 23.21 14.20 -14.02
CA TYR A 238 24.49 14.88 -13.98
C TYR A 238 24.43 16.03 -12.96
N ARG A 239 25.29 15.99 -11.96
CA ARG A 239 25.46 17.05 -10.96
C ARG A 239 26.68 17.90 -11.30
N PHE A 240 26.49 19.20 -11.35
CA PHE A 240 27.50 20.20 -11.71
C PHE A 240 27.24 21.52 -10.96
N LYS A 241 27.96 22.58 -11.31
CA LYS A 241 27.72 23.93 -10.78
C LYS A 241 27.47 24.91 -11.92
N ILE A 242 26.57 25.87 -11.70
CA ILE A 242 26.37 27.05 -12.55
C ILE A 242 26.90 28.24 -11.76
N GLY A 243 28.13 28.67 -12.03
CA GLY A 243 28.85 29.56 -11.13
C GLY A 243 29.13 28.88 -9.79
N THR A 244 28.61 29.44 -8.69
CA THR A 244 28.69 28.85 -7.34
C THR A 244 27.51 27.96 -6.99
N ALA A 245 26.38 28.11 -7.68
CA ALA A 245 25.13 27.40 -7.41
C ALA A 245 25.26 25.91 -7.81
N PRO A 246 25.01 24.95 -6.90
CA PRO A 246 24.85 23.54 -7.26
C PRO A 246 23.69 23.35 -8.24
N ALA A 247 23.91 22.55 -9.28
CA ALA A 247 22.92 22.27 -10.30
C ALA A 247 22.83 20.77 -10.60
N THR A 248 21.64 20.31 -10.97
CA THR A 248 21.38 18.92 -11.38
C THR A 248 20.58 18.90 -12.67
N LEU A 249 21.12 18.28 -13.71
CA LEU A 249 20.39 17.90 -14.92
C LEU A 249 19.94 16.45 -14.80
N ARG A 250 18.65 16.18 -15.01
CA ARG A 250 18.11 14.81 -15.01
C ARG A 250 17.33 14.54 -16.29
N PHE A 251 17.69 13.45 -16.95
CA PHE A 251 16.93 12.85 -18.03
C PHE A 251 16.36 11.52 -17.55
N GLN A 252 15.07 11.29 -17.74
CA GLN A 252 14.41 10.05 -17.34
C GLN A 252 13.46 9.59 -18.44
N VAL A 253 13.47 8.30 -18.73
CA VAL A 253 12.48 7.65 -19.59
C VAL A 253 11.71 6.65 -18.73
N ALA A 254 10.45 6.95 -18.45
CA ALA A 254 9.53 6.03 -17.80
C ALA A 254 8.90 5.09 -18.84
N ASN A 255 8.67 3.84 -18.46
CA ASN A 255 8.13 2.79 -19.32
C ASN A 255 8.93 2.64 -20.64
N VAL A 256 10.24 2.38 -20.53
CA VAL A 256 11.18 2.33 -21.66
C VAL A 256 10.81 1.27 -22.68
N THR A 257 10.13 0.20 -22.28
CA THR A 257 9.64 -0.85 -23.19
C THR A 257 8.34 -0.46 -23.89
N ASN A 258 7.74 0.68 -23.54
CA ASN A 258 6.40 1.09 -23.97
C ASN A 258 5.36 -0.02 -23.71
N THR A 259 5.49 -0.71 -22.57
CA THR A 259 4.57 -1.76 -22.14
C THR A 259 3.16 -1.20 -22.00
N PHE A 260 2.20 -1.90 -22.60
CA PHE A 260 0.78 -1.62 -22.45
C PHE A 260 0.18 -2.52 -21.38
N ALA A 261 -0.56 -1.96 -20.43
CA ALA A 261 -1.38 -2.73 -19.50
C ALA A 261 -2.68 -2.01 -19.16
N TRP A 262 -3.67 -2.79 -18.73
CA TRP A 262 -4.94 -2.28 -18.26
C TRP A 262 -4.85 -1.82 -16.80
N ASN A 263 -5.31 -0.60 -16.54
CA ASN A 263 -5.62 -0.12 -15.21
C ASN A 263 -7.07 -0.45 -14.89
N ILE A 264 -7.32 -1.18 -13.80
CA ILE A 264 -8.70 -1.50 -13.38
C ILE A 264 -9.20 -0.35 -12.51
N VAL A 265 -10.15 0.43 -13.02
CA VAL A 265 -10.78 1.56 -12.32
C VAL A 265 -12.01 1.09 -11.52
N GLY A 266 -12.65 0.04 -12.00
CA GLY A 266 -13.78 -0.62 -11.35
C GLY A 266 -14.08 -1.98 -11.98
N SER A 267 -15.15 -2.64 -11.53
CA SER A 267 -15.58 -3.90 -12.14
C SER A 267 -15.90 -3.69 -13.61
N ASN A 268 -15.24 -4.45 -14.50
CA ASN A 268 -15.39 -4.31 -15.96
C ASN A 268 -15.15 -2.89 -16.48
N SER A 269 -14.38 -2.08 -15.75
CA SER A 269 -14.05 -0.71 -16.11
C SER A 269 -12.55 -0.52 -16.13
N TYR A 270 -12.04 -0.11 -17.29
CA TYR A 270 -10.62 -0.11 -17.61
C TYR A 270 -10.14 1.27 -18.03
N GLY A 271 -8.97 1.65 -17.54
CA GLY A 271 -8.15 2.72 -18.05
C GLY A 271 -6.84 2.17 -18.64
N LEU A 272 -6.05 3.05 -19.21
CA LEU A 272 -4.75 2.70 -19.78
C LEU A 272 -3.62 3.07 -18.81
N THR A 273 -2.56 2.26 -18.78
CA THR A 273 -1.30 2.70 -18.20
C THR A 273 -0.67 3.80 -19.05
N ASP A 274 0.10 4.68 -18.42
CA ASP A 274 0.89 5.68 -19.11
C ASP A 274 1.82 5.02 -20.15
N LYS A 275 1.83 5.60 -21.35
CA LYS A 275 2.78 5.24 -22.42
C LYS A 275 4.19 5.64 -22.01
N ARG A 276 5.18 5.23 -22.80
CA ARG A 276 6.56 5.71 -22.65
C ARG A 276 6.58 7.24 -22.55
N ARG A 277 7.24 7.78 -21.52
CA ARG A 277 7.37 9.22 -21.30
C ARG A 277 8.82 9.58 -21.00
N ALA A 278 9.35 10.53 -21.76
CA ALA A 278 10.65 11.14 -21.48
C ALA A 278 10.45 12.46 -20.71
N LEU A 279 11.27 12.68 -19.69
CA LEU A 279 11.31 13.90 -18.90
C LEU A 279 12.76 14.41 -18.85
N LEU A 280 12.94 15.70 -19.09
CA LEU A 280 14.20 16.40 -18.89
C LEU A 280 13.92 17.58 -17.95
N PHE A 281 14.69 17.71 -16.88
CA PHE A 281 14.61 18.89 -16.02
C PHE A 281 15.97 19.28 -15.47
N LEU A 282 16.13 20.59 -15.26
CA LEU A 282 17.29 21.23 -14.64
C LEU A 282 16.82 21.89 -13.35
N ALA A 283 17.53 21.62 -12.25
CA ALA A 283 17.35 22.31 -10.98
C ALA A 283 18.67 22.97 -10.58
N ALA A 284 18.61 24.18 -10.02
CA ALA A 284 19.75 24.91 -9.50
C ALA A 284 19.37 25.65 -8.21
N ASP A 285 20.25 25.61 -7.21
CA ASP A 285 20.06 26.23 -5.89
C ASP A 285 20.95 27.49 -5.78
N PHE A 286 20.33 28.68 -5.85
CA PHE A 286 21.01 29.98 -5.79
C PHE A 286 21.02 30.58 -4.38
#